data_AF-A0A3C1SPU5-F1
#
_entry.id   AF-A0A3C1SPU5-F1
#
_cell.length_a   1.000
_cell.length_b   1.000
_cell.length_c   1.000
_cell.angle_alpha   90.00
_cell.angle_beta   90.00
_cell.angle_gamma   90.00
#
_symmetry.space_group_name_H-M   'P 1'
#
loop_
_entity.id
_entity.type
_entity.pdbx_description
1 polymer ?
#
loop_
_entity_poly.entity_id
_entity_poly.type
_entity_poly.pdbx_seq_one_letter_code
_entity_poly.pdbx_strand_id
1 'polypeptide(L)' 'MRCAVFEVCNASLAAQMLVRDPTISLALPCRIAVFQSAGQTGLGMIAPTTLLAGFETAPDMQETAVDVERTLQQILIDTA' A
#
# COMPACT_ATOMS: atom_id res chain seq x y z
N MET A 1 -24.55 -0.38 0.49
CA MET A 1 -23.12 -0.05 0.65
C MET A 1 -22.41 -0.34 -0.68
N ARG A 2 -21.74 0.65 -1.27
CA ARG A 2 -20.86 0.44 -2.43
C ARG A 2 -19.42 0.51 -1.93
N CYS A 3 -18.64 -0.51 -2.26
CA CYS A 3 -17.22 -0.60 -1.95
C CYS A 3 -16.52 -1.18 -3.18
N ALA A 4 -15.44 -0.54 -3.60
CA ALA A 4 -14.55 -1.01 -4.64
C ALA A 4 -13.14 -1.10 -4.06
N VAL A 5 -12.43 -2.18 -4.40
CA VAL A 5 -11.06 -2.41 -3.96
C VAL A 5 -10.17 -2.39 -5.18
N PHE A 6 -9.14 -1.56 -5.12
CA PHE A 6 -8.13 -1.41 -6.15
C PHE A 6 -6.81 -1.93 -5.64
N GLU A 7 -6.13 -2.66 -6.52
CA GLU A 7 -4.78 -3.15 -6.30
C GLU A 7 -3.85 -2.34 -7.20
N VAL A 8 -2.91 -1.63 -6.57
CA VAL A 8 -1.98 -0.70 -7.22
C VAL A 8 -0.55 -1.12 -6.91
N CYS A 9 0.30 -1.06 -7.93
CA CYS A 9 1.66 -1.57 -7.81
C CYS A 9 2.65 -0.74 -8.63
N ASN A 10 3.76 -0.36 -7.99
CA ASN A 10 4.96 0.04 -8.71
C ASN A 10 5.77 -1.22 -9.02
N ALA A 11 5.70 -1.69 -10.26
CA ALA A 11 6.32 -2.95 -10.67
C ALA A 11 7.83 -2.98 -10.43
N SER A 12 8.54 -1.87 -10.65
CA SER A 12 9.99 -1.79 -10.45
C SER A 12 10.37 -1.92 -8.98
N LEU A 13 9.60 -1.29 -8.09
CA LEU A 13 9.84 -1.35 -6.65
C LEU A 13 9.44 -2.72 -6.08
N ALA A 14 8.31 -3.27 -6.51
CA ALA A 14 7.87 -4.60 -6.13
C ALA A 14 8.90 -5.67 -6.52
N ALA A 15 9.45 -5.61 -7.74
CA ALA A 15 10.51 -6.52 -8.17
C ALA A 15 11.75 -6.45 -7.27
N GLN A 16 12.18 -5.25 -6.86
CA GLN A 16 13.31 -5.07 -5.94
C GLN A 16 13.05 -5.69 -4.57
N MET A 17 11.85 -5.47 -4.00
CA MET A 17 11.48 -6.05 -2.70
C MET A 17 11.38 -7.58 -2.76
N LEU A 18 10.79 -8.13 -3.84
CA LEU A 18 10.65 -9.58 -4.02
C LEU A 18 11.98 -10.30 -4.19
N VAL A 19 12.98 -9.67 -4.84
CA VAL A 19 14.34 -10.21 -4.95
C VAL A 19 15.00 -10.28 -3.57
N ARG A 20 14.72 -9.31 -2.70
CA ARG A 20 15.30 -9.26 -1.36
C ARG A 20 14.63 -10.25 -0.39
N ASP A 21 13.31 -10.32 -0.43
CA ASP A 21 12.53 -11.27 0.34
C ASP A 21 11.24 -11.64 -0.41
N PRO A 22 11.12 -12.89 -0.92
CA PRO A 22 9.94 -13.31 -1.66
C PRO A 22 8.68 -13.41 -0.78
N THR A 23 8.80 -13.54 0.55
CA THR A 23 7.64 -13.62 1.44
C THR A 23 6.80 -12.34 1.43
N ILE A 24 7.41 -11.21 1.04
CA ILE A 24 6.75 -9.92 0.83
C ILE A 24 5.68 -10.00 -0.26
N SER A 25 5.68 -11.02 -1.12
CA SER A 25 4.59 -11.25 -2.07
C SER A 25 3.21 -11.36 -1.39
N LEU A 26 3.17 -11.72 -0.10
CA LEU A 26 1.94 -11.80 0.70
C LEU A 26 1.39 -10.42 1.08
N ALA A 27 2.22 -9.38 1.05
CA ALA A 27 1.85 -7.99 1.35
C ALA A 27 1.65 -7.13 0.08
N LEU A 28 1.97 -7.68 -1.10
CA LEU A 28 1.82 -7.02 -2.40
C LEU A 28 0.60 -7.55 -3.16
N PRO A 29 -0.01 -6.76 -4.04
CA PRO A 29 0.21 -5.32 -4.27
C PRO A 29 -0.40 -4.45 -3.16
N CYS A 30 -0.12 -3.14 -3.18
CA CYS A 30 -0.77 -2.21 -2.26
C CYS A 30 -2.26 -2.10 -2.58
N ARG A 31 -3.09 -1.95 -1.54
CA ARG A 31 -4.55 -1.92 -1.66
C ARG A 31 -5.12 -0.57 -1.28
N ILE A 32 -5.99 -0.04 -2.14
CA ILE A 32 -6.83 1.14 -1.87
C ILE A 32 -8.29 0.71 -1.93
N ALA A 33 -9.06 1.03 -0.91
CA ALA A 33 -10.50 0.83 -0.87
C ALA A 33 -11.22 2.17 -1.05
N VAL A 34 -12.22 2.21 -1.93
CA VAL A 34 -13.14 3.33 -2.11
C VAL A 34 -14.51 2.86 -1.65
N PHE A 35 -15.08 3.50 -0.65
CA PHE A 35 -16.34 3.08 -0.04
C PHE A 35 -17.27 4.26 0.20
N GLN A 36 -18.57 4.03 0.08
CA GLN A 36 -19.59 5.03 0.42
C GLN A 36 -20.13 4.80 1.83
N SER A 37 -20.10 5.84 2.65
CA SER A 37 -20.67 5.87 3.99
C SER A 37 -21.42 7.18 4.22
N ALA A 38 -22.65 7.12 4.74
CA ALA A 38 -23.49 8.28 5.04
C ALA A 38 -23.62 9.31 3.88
N GLY A 39 -23.63 8.85 2.62
CA GLY A 39 -23.72 9.71 1.44
C GLY A 39 -22.40 10.37 1.02
N GLN A 40 -21.30 10.10 1.72
CA GLN A 40 -19.95 10.55 1.39
C GLN A 40 -19.11 9.40 0.83
N THR A 41 -18.20 9.73 -0.09
CA THR A 41 -17.19 8.78 -0.58
C THR A 41 -15.95 8.89 0.29
N GLY A 42 -15.54 7.80 0.90
CA GLY A 42 -14.28 7.66 1.62
C GLY A 42 -13.28 6.84 0.82
N LEU A 43 -12.00 7.18 0.96
CA LEU A 43 -10.89 6.37 0.48
C LEU A 43 -10.06 5.90 1.68
N GLY A 44 -9.48 4.71 1.59
CA GLY A 44 -8.65 4.17 2.65
C GLY A 44 -7.63 3.16 2.14
N MET A 45 -6.57 2.99 2.91
CA MET A 45 -5.50 2.03 2.66
C MET A 45 -4.95 1.53 4.01
N ILE A 46 -4.31 0.36 3.99
CA ILE A 46 -3.43 -0.02 5.09
C ILE A 46 -2.06 0.59 4.81
N ALA A 47 -1.49 1.27 5.80
CA ALA A 47 -0.12 1.79 5.76
C ALA A 47 0.89 0.66 5.45
N PRO A 48 1.66 0.74 4.34
CA PRO A 48 2.70 -0.24 4.02
C PRO A 48 3.69 -0.46 5.15
N THR A 49 4.06 0.59 5.88
CA THR A 49 4.97 0.47 7.03
C THR A 49 4.37 -0.41 8.13
N THR A 50 3.07 -0.26 8.41
CA THR A 50 2.35 -1.08 9.39
C THR A 50 2.19 -2.52 8.90
N LEU A 51 1.88 -2.71 7.61
CA LEU A 51 1.73 -4.04 7.03
C LEU A 51 3.06 -4.81 7.06
N LEU A 52 4.17 -4.15 6.73
CA LEU A 52 5.50 -4.75 6.71
C LEU A 52 6.13 -4.92 8.10
N ALA A 53 5.60 -4.29 9.14
CA ALA A 53 6.01 -4.55 10.52
C ALA A 53 5.73 -6.01 10.97
N GLY A 54 4.85 -6.72 10.27
CA GLY A 54 4.61 -8.15 10.46
C GLY A 54 5.63 -9.09 9.81
N PHE A 55 6.62 -8.56 9.08
CA PHE A 55 7.64 -9.30 8.36
C PHE A 55 9.03 -8.98 8.92
N GLU A 56 9.95 -9.94 8.89
CA GLU A 56 11.36 -9.70 9.21
C GLU A 56 12.04 -8.98 8.04
N THR A 57 11.91 -7.65 8.01
CA THR A 57 12.40 -6.82 6.89
C THR A 57 13.76 -6.19 7.18
N ALA A 58 14.59 -6.12 6.15
CA ALA A 58 15.85 -5.38 6.22
C ALA A 58 15.60 -3.85 6.28
N PRO A 59 16.53 -3.05 6.85
CA PRO A 59 16.33 -1.60 7.02
C PRO A 59 15.98 -0.85 5.72
N ASP A 60 16.60 -1.22 4.61
CA ASP A 60 16.36 -0.59 3.31
C ASP A 60 14.95 -0.88 2.74
N MET A 61 14.34 -2.00 3.14
CA MET A 61 12.95 -2.31 2.79
C MET A 61 11.97 -1.48 3.61
N GLN A 62 12.33 -1.12 4.85
CA GLN A 62 11.52 -0.23 5.69
C GLN A 62 11.52 1.19 5.13
N GLU A 63 12.66 1.71 4.68
CA GLU A 63 12.75 3.00 3.98
C GLU A 63 11.89 2.99 2.71
N THR A 64 11.99 1.92 1.91
CA THR A 64 11.15 1.71 0.73
C THR A 64 9.66 1.73 1.09
N ALA A 65 9.26 1.10 2.19
CA ALA A 65 7.88 1.10 2.68
C ALA A 65 7.37 2.50 3.03
N VAL A 66 8.21 3.32 3.67
CA VAL A 66 7.91 4.72 4.01
C VAL A 66 7.66 5.54 2.75
N ASP A 67 8.48 5.35 1.71
CA ASP A 67 8.34 6.08 0.45
C ASP A 67 7.09 5.65 -0.34
N VAL A 68 6.79 4.35 -0.35
CA VAL A 68 5.54 3.84 -0.95
C VAL A 68 4.33 4.39 -0.19
N GLU A 69 4.36 4.38 1.14
CA GLU A 69 3.28 4.92 1.96
C GLU A 69 3.03 6.40 1.68
N ARG A 70 4.09 7.22 1.63
CA ARG A 70 3.99 8.64 1.27
C ARG A 70 3.36 8.82 -0.10
N THR A 71 3.74 7.98 -1.07
CA THR A 71 3.19 8.03 -2.44
C THR A 71 1.69 7.70 -2.45
N LEU A 72 1.29 6.65 -1.73
CA LEU A 72 -0.12 6.26 -1.65
C LEU A 72 -0.95 7.33 -0.92
N GLN A 73 -0.42 7.91 0.16
CA GLN A 73 -1.06 9.04 0.85
C GLN A 73 -1.28 10.22 -0.09
N GLN A 74 -0.29 10.56 -0.93
CA GLN A 74 -0.44 11.63 -1.92
C GLN A 74 -1.55 11.32 -2.94
N ILE A 75 -1.64 10.07 -3.42
CA ILE A 75 -2.72 9.64 -4.33
C ILE A 75 -4.10 9.86 -3.67
N LEU A 76 -4.23 9.55 -2.38
CA LEU A 76 -5.49 9.77 -1.65
C LEU A 76 -5.83 11.26 -1.51
N ILE A 77 -4.83 12.11 -1.27
CA ILE A 77 -5.00 13.57 -1.13
C ILE A 77 -5.42 14.20 -2.47
N ASP A 78 -4.77 13.81 -3.56
CA ASP A 78 -5.03 14.39 -4.90
C ASP A 78 -6.43 14.05 -5.44
N THR A 79 -7.09 13.05 -4.84
CA THR A 79 -8.41 12.55 -5.25
C THR A 79 -9.54 13.04 -4.31
N ALA A 80 -9.21 13.70 -3.21
CA ALA A 80 -10.16 14.21 -2.21
C ALA A 80 -10.75 15.57 -2.61
#